data_AF-A0A250KVJ8-F1
#
_entry.id   AF-A0A250KVJ8-F1
#
_cell.length_a   1.000
_cell.length_b   1.000
_cell.length_c   1.000
_cell.angle_alpha   90.00
_cell.angle_beta   90.00
_cell.angle_gamma   90.00
#
_symmetry.space_group_name_H-M   'P 1'
#
loop_
_entity.id
_entity.type
_entity.pdbx_description
1 polymer ?
#
loop_
_entity_poly.entity_id
_entity_poly.type
_entity_poly.pdbx_seq_one_letter_code
_entity_poly.pdbx_strand_id
1 'polypeptide(L)'
;MGVKSAEGAAKRLEVGRIQPKWTASHIRFPHVWVEACVPYGNYRGSRNDDSGFHWIPLDPSFKEMTYTDGTTVADIPNFSFDYSQYLAKRTTVMAHEALQDQMEAALGSPLVNGGGYRGAILQRNIDVLPSTLPYDVERFKDWGTGRSETAVLPDSHRYYAQITVQNRSNTLLAPPLIRPMPELASSRLTLSFVQTNASNTAAGNVSAWQSGTAMEVPCASGPTYGQTLVQPVFKRDGVDITPAGNRTSVGFCTNDNKLTLRLSLNNSEINKVQYAGIGAHNYHALQIFAFQTSDDLIEQRSAKLLDAVESNANPNARIDDTLGEFLHIAGLKYMDYITEAGKAIGRLYGETGDSGNHIGLTSTAMKVAYVFDLPFAVSRKGLLVDVPGGRTRSRNIVSGAINYNGYLLTGYADSAYESYIWQEQAHVDAVSTVRGLQFANDTGLPVVILSSSADVDTQLNIGCPASPIDLNYSSKLKTYLVPERKSIKVITINVL
;
A
#
# COMPACT_ATOMS: atom_id res chain seq x y z
N MET A 1 -5.41 -16.58 6.37
CA MET A 1 -5.87 -17.67 7.26
C MET A 1 -6.57 -18.77 6.47
N GLY A 2 -7.03 -19.85 7.10
CA GLY A 2 -7.90 -20.84 6.43
C GLY A 2 -9.36 -20.40 6.39
N VAL A 3 -10.21 -21.27 5.87
CA VAL A 3 -11.67 -21.16 5.86
C VAL A 3 -12.27 -22.48 6.37
N LYS A 4 -13.48 -22.44 6.93
CA LYS A 4 -14.16 -23.58 7.56
C LYS A 4 -15.19 -24.26 6.66
N SER A 5 -15.49 -23.70 5.49
CA SER A 5 -16.47 -24.27 4.56
C SER A 5 -16.04 -24.07 3.10
N ALA A 6 -16.60 -24.90 2.21
CA ALA A 6 -16.43 -24.73 0.77
C ALA A 6 -17.04 -23.41 0.25
N GLU A 7 -18.11 -22.91 0.88
CA GLU A 7 -18.71 -21.62 0.57
C GLU A 7 -17.74 -20.46 0.87
N GLY A 8 -17.19 -20.43 2.09
CA GLY A 8 -16.20 -19.45 2.51
C GLY A 8 -14.95 -19.50 1.62
N ALA A 9 -14.50 -20.71 1.26
CA ALA A 9 -13.41 -20.91 0.30
C ALA A 9 -13.70 -20.29 -1.07
N ALA A 10 -14.88 -20.58 -1.61
CA ALA A 10 -15.29 -20.05 -2.91
C ALA A 10 -15.37 -18.52 -2.89
N LYS A 11 -16.00 -17.93 -1.87
CA LYS A 11 -16.10 -16.47 -1.75
C LYS A 11 -14.74 -15.80 -1.58
N ARG A 12 -13.83 -16.41 -0.81
CA ARG A 12 -12.44 -15.93 -0.70
C ARG A 12 -11.73 -15.93 -2.06
N LEU A 13 -11.85 -17.00 -2.84
CA LEU A 13 -11.24 -17.12 -4.17
C LEU A 13 -11.84 -16.14 -5.19
N GLU A 14 -13.17 -15.97 -5.20
CA GLU A 14 -13.88 -15.03 -6.07
C GLU A 14 -13.35 -13.59 -5.92
N VAL A 15 -13.04 -13.19 -4.68
CA VAL A 15 -12.49 -11.86 -4.36
C VAL A 15 -11.07 -11.69 -4.86
N GLY A 16 -10.30 -12.78 -4.88
CA GLY A 16 -9.01 -12.87 -5.56
C GLY A 16 -9.12 -12.95 -7.09
N ARG A 17 -10.33 -12.90 -7.65
CA ARG A 17 -10.65 -13.11 -9.07
C ARG A 17 -10.28 -14.49 -9.60
N ILE A 18 -10.20 -15.47 -8.71
CA ILE A 18 -10.04 -16.88 -9.06
C ILE A 18 -11.44 -17.48 -9.07
N GLN A 19 -11.97 -17.78 -10.26
CA GLN A 19 -13.35 -18.28 -10.42
C GLN A 19 -13.45 -19.74 -9.93
N PRO A 20 -14.09 -20.01 -8.78
CA PRO A 20 -14.22 -21.35 -8.27
C PRO A 20 -15.53 -22.00 -8.74
N LYS A 21 -15.60 -23.32 -8.64
CA LYS A 21 -16.87 -24.05 -8.58
C LYS A 21 -16.83 -24.92 -7.33
N TRP A 22 -17.94 -24.99 -6.60
CA TRP A 22 -17.94 -25.67 -5.31
C TRP A 22 -19.27 -26.37 -5.05
N THR A 23 -19.19 -27.39 -4.20
CA THR A 23 -20.31 -28.06 -3.52
C THR A 23 -20.02 -28.04 -2.03
N ALA A 24 -20.93 -28.57 -1.18
CA ALA A 24 -20.71 -28.58 0.27
C ALA A 24 -19.37 -29.23 0.70
N SER A 25 -18.83 -30.18 -0.07
CA SER A 25 -17.63 -30.96 0.29
C SER A 25 -16.43 -30.77 -0.64
N HIS A 26 -16.59 -30.14 -1.80
CA HIS A 26 -15.52 -30.02 -2.80
C HIS A 26 -15.43 -28.59 -3.32
N ILE A 27 -14.21 -28.18 -3.65
CA ILE A 27 -13.94 -26.96 -4.40
C ILE A 27 -12.95 -27.25 -5.53
N ARG A 28 -13.23 -26.70 -6.71
CA ARG A 28 -12.32 -26.73 -7.86
C ARG A 28 -12.09 -25.31 -8.33
N PHE A 29 -10.86 -24.98 -8.66
CA PHE A 29 -10.49 -23.65 -9.12
C PHE A 29 -9.25 -23.73 -10.02
N PRO A 30 -9.03 -22.70 -10.87
CA PRO A 30 -7.81 -22.61 -11.67
C PRO A 30 -6.61 -22.40 -10.77
N HIS A 31 -5.57 -23.23 -10.92
CA HIS A 31 -4.35 -23.17 -10.15
C HIS A 31 -3.14 -23.39 -11.07
N VAL A 32 -1.99 -22.85 -10.68
CA VAL A 32 -0.73 -23.00 -11.41
C VAL A 32 0.29 -23.62 -10.47
N TRP A 33 0.95 -24.67 -10.94
CA TRP A 33 2.06 -25.33 -10.26
C TRP A 33 3.28 -25.36 -11.19
N VAL A 34 4.40 -25.91 -10.70
CA VAL A 34 5.63 -26.04 -11.47
C VAL A 34 5.95 -27.52 -11.68
N GLU A 35 6.73 -27.82 -12.71
CA GLU A 35 7.32 -29.14 -12.89
C GLU A 35 8.84 -29.01 -12.84
N ALA A 36 9.49 -29.97 -12.18
CA ALA A 36 10.94 -30.02 -12.09
C ALA A 36 11.48 -31.29 -12.76
N CYS A 37 12.49 -31.14 -13.60
CA CYS A 37 13.21 -32.27 -14.19
C CYS A 37 14.28 -32.73 -13.21
N VAL A 38 14.08 -33.89 -12.60
CA VAL A 38 14.96 -34.44 -11.54
C VAL A 38 15.30 -35.91 -11.82
N PRO A 39 16.47 -36.40 -11.38
CA PRO A 39 16.83 -37.82 -11.51
C PRO A 39 15.93 -38.63 -10.58
N TYR A 40 14.89 -39.26 -11.15
CA TYR A 40 13.84 -39.97 -10.41
C TYR A 40 13.81 -41.47 -10.71
N GLY A 41 14.61 -41.94 -11.67
CA GLY A 41 14.63 -43.34 -12.11
C GLY A 41 15.17 -44.33 -11.07
N ASN A 42 16.01 -43.86 -10.14
CA ASN A 42 16.67 -44.69 -9.13
C ASN A 42 16.10 -44.40 -7.73
N TYR A 43 14.89 -44.86 -7.50
CA TYR A 43 14.12 -44.63 -6.29
C TYR A 43 14.19 -45.84 -5.32
N ARG A 44 14.51 -45.58 -4.03
CA ARG A 44 14.72 -46.56 -2.92
C ARG A 44 15.92 -47.51 -3.06
N GLY A 45 17.06 -47.15 -2.46
CA GLY A 45 18.16 -48.08 -2.18
C GLY A 45 19.09 -48.41 -3.36
N SER A 46 18.80 -47.89 -4.54
CA SER A 46 19.70 -47.84 -5.69
C SER A 46 20.79 -46.76 -5.52
N ARG A 47 21.94 -46.93 -6.19
CA ARG A 47 22.99 -45.90 -6.20
C ARG A 47 22.40 -44.58 -6.69
N ASN A 48 22.71 -43.50 -5.99
CA ASN A 48 22.39 -42.16 -6.44
C ASN A 48 23.25 -41.86 -7.67
N ASP A 49 22.64 -41.84 -8.85
CA ASP A 49 23.28 -41.44 -10.10
C ASP A 49 22.37 -40.43 -10.83
N ASP A 50 22.97 -39.62 -11.71
CA ASP A 50 22.26 -38.60 -12.49
C ASP A 50 21.58 -39.24 -13.72
N SER A 51 20.86 -40.36 -13.53
CA SER A 51 20.16 -41.06 -14.61
C SER A 51 18.65 -41.15 -14.35
N GLY A 52 17.88 -41.40 -15.42
CA GLY A 52 16.43 -41.54 -15.33
C GLY A 52 15.72 -40.24 -14.92
N PHE A 53 15.95 -39.16 -15.67
CA PHE A 53 15.27 -37.89 -15.43
C PHE A 53 13.79 -37.95 -15.79
N HIS A 54 12.95 -37.44 -14.89
CA HIS A 54 11.52 -37.30 -15.11
C HIS A 54 11.07 -35.90 -14.71
N TRP A 55 10.08 -35.36 -15.45
CA TRP A 55 9.34 -34.18 -15.04
C TRP A 55 8.38 -34.56 -13.93
N ILE A 56 8.62 -34.02 -12.73
CA ILE A 56 7.81 -34.27 -11.55
C ILE A 56 7.00 -33.01 -11.23
N PRO A 57 5.67 -33.09 -11.11
CA PRO A 57 4.85 -31.95 -10.75
C PRO A 57 5.00 -31.63 -9.26
N LEU A 58 5.30 -30.38 -8.96
CA LEU A 58 5.54 -29.87 -7.62
C LEU A 58 4.76 -28.57 -7.41
N ASP A 59 4.12 -28.47 -6.25
CA ASP A 59 3.44 -27.25 -5.85
C ASP A 59 3.91 -26.80 -4.46
N PRO A 60 5.02 -26.04 -4.39
CA PRO A 60 5.50 -25.51 -3.11
C PRO A 60 4.57 -24.45 -2.53
N SER A 61 3.60 -23.93 -3.30
CA SER A 61 2.62 -22.94 -2.82
C SER A 61 1.52 -23.58 -1.98
N PHE A 62 1.24 -24.87 -2.21
CA PHE A 62 0.29 -25.62 -1.40
C PHE A 62 0.89 -25.92 -0.02
N LYS A 63 0.31 -25.31 1.02
CA LYS A 63 0.66 -25.56 2.41
C LYS A 63 -0.51 -26.26 3.08
N GLU A 64 -0.26 -27.45 3.61
CA GLU A 64 -1.21 -28.05 4.53
C GLU A 64 -1.15 -27.30 5.87
N MET A 65 -2.30 -27.09 6.48
CA MET A 65 -2.45 -26.27 7.67
C MET A 65 -3.22 -27.04 8.74
N THR A 66 -2.80 -26.91 9.99
CA THR A 66 -3.63 -27.22 11.15
C THR A 66 -4.31 -25.95 11.63
N TYR A 67 -5.54 -26.07 12.13
CA TYR A 67 -6.32 -24.93 12.59
C TYR A 67 -6.75 -25.09 14.04
N THR A 68 -6.67 -24.00 14.78
CA THR A 68 -7.10 -23.91 16.18
C THR A 68 -8.15 -22.82 16.28
N ASP A 69 -9.26 -23.15 16.92
CA ASP A 69 -10.31 -22.20 17.27
C ASP A 69 -9.92 -21.36 18.49
N GLY A 70 -10.41 -20.14 18.52
CA GLY A 70 -10.21 -19.20 19.62
C GLY A 70 -11.38 -18.24 19.70
N THR A 71 -11.57 -17.64 20.88
CA THR A 71 -12.65 -16.69 21.13
C THR A 71 -12.62 -15.54 20.13
N THR A 72 -13.76 -15.31 19.48
CA THR A 72 -14.01 -14.22 18.54
C THR A 72 -14.93 -13.18 19.18
N VAL A 73 -15.07 -12.03 18.52
CA VAL A 73 -16.06 -10.99 18.85
C VAL A 73 -17.46 -11.57 18.97
N ALA A 74 -17.84 -12.52 18.12
CA ALA A 74 -19.17 -13.12 18.11
C ALA A 74 -19.45 -13.98 19.35
N ASP A 75 -18.41 -14.44 20.04
CA ASP A 75 -18.52 -15.30 21.23
C ASP A 75 -18.71 -14.48 22.53
N ILE A 76 -18.50 -13.16 22.49
CA ILE A 76 -18.64 -12.27 23.65
C ILE A 76 -20.02 -11.57 23.58
N PRO A 77 -20.97 -11.88 24.49
CA PRO A 77 -22.32 -11.34 24.43
C PRO A 77 -22.34 -9.80 24.51
N ASN A 78 -23.08 -9.16 23.61
CA ASN A 78 -23.27 -7.71 23.54
C ASN A 78 -21.97 -6.89 23.37
N PHE A 79 -20.87 -7.52 22.97
CA PHE A 79 -19.61 -6.81 22.76
C PHE A 79 -19.63 -6.01 21.45
N SER A 80 -19.14 -4.78 21.51
CA SER A 80 -18.82 -3.95 20.35
C SER A 80 -17.60 -3.10 20.67
N PHE A 81 -16.75 -2.85 19.68
CA PHE A 81 -15.55 -2.03 19.87
C PHE A 81 -15.93 -0.58 20.24
N ASP A 82 -15.41 -0.10 21.36
CA ASP A 82 -15.61 1.27 21.82
C ASP A 82 -14.62 2.22 21.15
N TYR A 83 -15.07 2.81 20.05
CA TYR A 83 -14.34 3.84 19.33
C TYR A 83 -14.16 5.13 20.13
N SER A 84 -15.08 5.45 21.05
CA SER A 84 -14.99 6.67 21.86
C SER A 84 -13.85 6.53 22.87
N GLN A 85 -13.75 5.38 23.53
CA GLN A 85 -12.62 5.05 24.39
C GLN A 85 -11.30 5.06 23.61
N TYR A 86 -11.24 4.40 22.44
CA TYR A 86 -10.02 4.35 21.62
C TYR A 86 -9.55 5.72 21.13
N LEU A 87 -10.49 6.62 20.82
CA LEU A 87 -10.20 7.97 20.34
C LEU A 87 -10.07 8.99 21.47
N ALA A 88 -10.26 8.62 22.73
CA ALA A 88 -10.33 9.58 23.84
C ALA A 88 -9.01 10.33 24.06
N LYS A 89 -7.87 9.66 23.83
CA LYS A 89 -6.52 10.19 24.06
C LYS A 89 -5.55 9.71 22.99
N ARG A 90 -4.48 10.48 22.78
CA ARG A 90 -3.35 10.03 21.97
C ARG A 90 -2.73 8.78 22.58
N THR A 91 -2.50 7.77 21.75
CA THR A 91 -1.92 6.51 22.18
C THR A 91 -1.02 5.95 21.08
N THR A 92 -0.08 5.10 21.46
CA THR A 92 0.69 4.23 20.54
C THR A 92 0.05 2.86 20.37
N VAL A 93 -1.04 2.58 21.11
CA VAL A 93 -1.83 1.35 20.95
C VAL A 93 -2.64 1.46 19.67
N MET A 94 -2.46 0.47 18.80
CA MET A 94 -3.13 0.36 17.51
C MET A 94 -4.55 -0.16 17.68
N ALA A 95 -5.40 0.05 16.67
CA ALA A 95 -6.82 -0.30 16.78
C ALA A 95 -7.08 -1.81 16.99
N HIS A 96 -6.22 -2.67 16.45
CA HIS A 96 -6.32 -4.12 16.61
C HIS A 96 -5.84 -4.59 18.00
N GLU A 97 -4.84 -3.92 18.59
CA GLU A 97 -4.40 -4.15 19.97
C GLU A 97 -5.49 -3.69 20.95
N ALA A 98 -6.05 -2.50 20.74
CA ALA A 98 -7.16 -1.98 21.53
C ALA A 98 -8.40 -2.89 21.45
N LEU A 99 -8.65 -3.54 20.30
CA LEU A 99 -9.72 -4.51 20.16
C LEU A 99 -9.48 -5.72 21.07
N GLN A 100 -8.25 -6.24 21.06
CA GLN A 100 -7.88 -7.36 21.92
C GLN A 100 -8.06 -6.97 23.39
N ASP A 101 -7.54 -5.81 23.82
CA ASP A 101 -7.65 -5.31 25.19
C ASP A 101 -9.11 -5.17 25.63
N GLN A 102 -9.98 -4.60 24.78
CA GLN A 102 -11.40 -4.44 25.07
C GLN A 102 -12.13 -5.80 25.14
N MET A 103 -11.76 -6.77 24.28
CA MET A 103 -12.32 -8.12 24.34
C MET A 103 -11.91 -8.83 25.64
N GLU A 104 -10.65 -8.74 26.05
CA GLU A 104 -10.15 -9.33 27.29
C GLU A 104 -10.81 -8.70 28.53
N ALA A 105 -11.00 -7.38 28.50
CA ALA A 105 -11.73 -6.66 29.54
C ALA A 105 -13.21 -7.12 29.63
N ALA A 106 -13.88 -7.31 28.49
CA ALA A 106 -15.26 -7.79 28.45
C ALA A 106 -15.39 -9.26 28.89
N LEU A 107 -14.39 -10.09 28.58
CA LEU A 107 -14.34 -11.50 28.96
C LEU A 107 -13.96 -11.69 30.44
N GLY A 108 -13.26 -10.73 31.03
CA GLY A 108 -12.70 -10.82 32.38
C GLY A 108 -11.50 -11.77 32.48
N SER A 109 -10.91 -12.16 31.34
CA SER A 109 -9.73 -13.02 31.27
C SER A 109 -8.97 -12.81 29.96
N PRO A 110 -7.65 -13.10 29.91
CA PRO A 110 -6.88 -13.02 28.68
C PRO A 110 -7.41 -13.97 27.59
N LEU A 111 -7.33 -13.55 26.33
CA LEU A 111 -7.71 -14.41 25.22
C LEU A 111 -6.67 -15.53 25.08
N VAL A 112 -7.12 -16.78 25.06
CA VAL A 112 -6.21 -17.92 24.88
C VAL A 112 -5.47 -17.78 23.55
N ASN A 113 -4.14 -17.79 23.62
CA ASN A 113 -3.22 -17.47 22.52
C ASN A 113 -3.40 -16.08 21.89
N GLY A 114 -4.28 -15.20 22.39
CA GLY A 114 -4.68 -13.93 21.76
C GLY A 114 -5.93 -14.06 20.87
N GLY A 115 -6.69 -15.14 21.00
CA GLY A 115 -8.03 -15.27 20.41
C GLY A 115 -8.08 -15.51 18.91
N GLY A 116 -9.30 -15.63 18.40
CA GLY A 116 -9.62 -15.78 16.98
C GLY A 116 -9.22 -17.11 16.34
N TYR A 117 -9.62 -17.27 15.08
CA TYR A 117 -9.29 -18.45 14.27
C TYR A 117 -7.84 -18.41 13.77
N ARG A 118 -7.06 -19.48 13.98
CA ARG A 118 -5.63 -19.50 13.65
C ARG A 118 -5.26 -20.72 12.85
N GLY A 119 -4.33 -20.54 11.91
CA GLY A 119 -3.74 -21.64 11.14
C GLY A 119 -2.24 -21.66 11.30
N ALA A 120 -1.67 -22.83 11.51
CA ALA A 120 -0.23 -23.09 11.46
C ALA A 120 0.08 -24.03 10.29
N ILE A 121 1.21 -23.83 9.61
CA ILE A 121 1.65 -24.75 8.57
C ILE A 121 1.99 -26.09 9.23
N LEU A 122 1.39 -27.17 8.72
CA LEU A 122 1.77 -28.52 9.13
C LEU A 122 3.06 -28.89 8.39
N GLN A 123 4.19 -28.76 9.08
CA GLN A 123 5.47 -29.16 8.53
C GLN A 123 5.55 -30.68 8.38
N ARG A 124 5.66 -31.15 7.13
CA ARG A 124 5.88 -32.57 6.83
C ARG A 124 7.36 -32.81 6.54
N ASN A 125 7.90 -33.85 7.16
CA ASN A 125 9.18 -34.42 6.75
C ASN A 125 8.90 -35.36 5.58
N ILE A 126 9.33 -34.97 4.39
CA ILE A 126 9.13 -35.70 3.16
C ILE A 126 10.48 -36.32 2.79
N ASP A 127 10.66 -37.61 3.10
CA ASP A 127 11.91 -38.34 2.79
C ASP A 127 12.01 -38.69 1.29
N VAL A 128 10.92 -38.50 0.56
CA VAL A 128 10.67 -39.01 -0.78
C VAL A 128 9.97 -37.94 -1.58
N LEU A 129 10.54 -37.56 -2.72
CA LEU A 129 9.84 -36.64 -3.62
C LEU A 129 8.52 -37.30 -4.13
N PRO A 130 7.35 -36.68 -3.91
CA PRO A 130 6.08 -37.21 -4.39
C PRO A 130 6.05 -37.26 -5.93
N SER A 131 5.47 -38.30 -6.50
CA SER A 131 5.29 -38.42 -7.95
C SER A 131 4.04 -37.71 -8.49
N THR A 132 3.21 -37.17 -7.60
CA THR A 132 1.93 -36.50 -7.93
C THR A 132 1.70 -35.29 -7.03
N LEU A 133 0.80 -34.42 -7.48
CA LEU A 133 0.32 -33.28 -6.70
C LEU A 133 -0.51 -33.73 -5.49
N PRO A 134 -0.64 -32.88 -4.45
CA PRO A 134 -1.45 -33.18 -3.26
C PRO A 134 -2.96 -33.02 -3.48
N TYR A 135 -3.40 -32.83 -4.72
CA TYR A 135 -4.79 -32.64 -5.13
C TYR A 135 -5.02 -33.20 -6.54
N ASP A 136 -6.27 -33.48 -6.85
CA ASP A 136 -6.66 -34.01 -8.16
C ASP A 136 -6.64 -32.91 -9.24
N VAL A 137 -6.01 -33.22 -10.37
CA VAL A 137 -6.04 -32.36 -11.56
C VAL A 137 -7.23 -32.75 -12.43
N GLU A 138 -8.27 -31.92 -12.45
CA GLU A 138 -9.48 -32.19 -13.25
C GLU A 138 -9.21 -32.06 -14.76
N ARG A 139 -8.53 -30.98 -15.16
CA ARG A 139 -8.16 -30.73 -16.55
C ARG A 139 -7.05 -29.69 -16.65
N PHE A 140 -6.27 -29.79 -17.70
CA PHE A 140 -5.33 -28.77 -18.12
C PHE A 140 -6.03 -27.64 -18.88
N LYS A 141 -5.65 -26.40 -18.61
CA LYS A 141 -6.16 -25.23 -19.34
C LYS A 141 -5.19 -24.83 -20.44
N ASP A 142 -5.67 -24.73 -21.67
CA ASP A 142 -4.91 -24.12 -22.76
C ASP A 142 -4.68 -22.63 -22.47
N TRP A 143 -3.43 -22.19 -22.56
CA TRP A 143 -3.03 -20.79 -22.40
C TRP A 143 -2.91 -20.02 -23.72
N GLY A 144 -3.51 -20.55 -24.80
CA GLY A 144 -3.62 -19.92 -26.12
C GLY A 144 -2.68 -20.52 -27.17
N THR A 145 -2.01 -21.63 -26.87
CA THR A 145 -1.06 -22.30 -27.78
C THR A 145 -1.38 -23.79 -27.98
N GLY A 146 -2.54 -24.25 -27.51
CA GLY A 146 -2.90 -25.67 -27.44
C GLY A 146 -2.23 -26.41 -26.28
N ARG A 147 -1.51 -25.72 -25.39
CA ARG A 147 -0.76 -26.30 -24.27
C ARG A 147 -0.98 -25.52 -22.97
N SER A 148 -0.93 -26.22 -21.86
CA SER A 148 -0.93 -25.68 -20.49
C SER A 148 0.47 -25.52 -19.90
N GLU A 149 1.46 -26.15 -20.52
CA GLU A 149 2.86 -26.17 -20.08
C GLU A 149 3.65 -25.09 -20.79
N THR A 150 4.37 -24.27 -20.01
CA THR A 150 5.27 -23.25 -20.54
C THR A 150 6.36 -22.94 -19.52
N ALA A 151 7.56 -22.64 -20.02
CA ALA A 151 8.66 -22.16 -19.18
C ALA A 151 8.42 -20.72 -18.67
N VAL A 152 7.50 -19.99 -19.30
CA VAL A 152 7.27 -18.56 -19.07
C VAL A 152 5.77 -18.29 -19.06
N LEU A 153 5.25 -17.78 -17.93
CA LEU A 153 3.82 -17.41 -17.82
C LEU A 153 3.46 -16.40 -18.92
N PRO A 154 2.39 -16.60 -19.71
CA PRO A 154 2.00 -15.65 -20.75
C PRO A 154 1.54 -14.30 -20.19
N ASP A 155 1.69 -13.24 -20.97
CA ASP A 155 1.38 -11.88 -20.55
C ASP A 155 -0.08 -11.71 -20.10
N SER A 156 -1.03 -12.42 -20.73
CA SER A 156 -2.44 -12.42 -20.31
C SER A 156 -2.68 -12.93 -18.89
N HIS A 157 -1.73 -13.67 -18.31
CA HIS A 157 -1.80 -14.21 -16.95
C HIS A 157 -0.87 -13.49 -15.98
N ARG A 158 -0.17 -12.44 -16.42
CA ARG A 158 0.70 -11.61 -15.58
C ARG A 158 -0.02 -10.36 -15.09
N TYR A 159 0.33 -9.97 -13.87
CA TYR A 159 -0.02 -8.65 -13.36
C TYR A 159 0.92 -7.60 -13.97
N TYR A 160 0.35 -6.51 -14.47
CA TYR A 160 1.09 -5.36 -14.98
C TYR A 160 0.78 -4.11 -14.17
N ALA A 161 1.85 -3.44 -13.76
CA ALA A 161 1.83 -2.09 -13.25
C ALA A 161 1.97 -1.09 -14.41
N GLN A 162 1.11 -0.10 -14.43
CA GLN A 162 1.18 1.06 -15.33
C GLN A 162 1.27 2.33 -14.48
N ILE A 163 2.32 3.11 -14.69
CA ILE A 163 2.56 4.38 -14.03
C ILE A 163 2.49 5.49 -15.07
N THR A 164 1.62 6.46 -14.84
CA THR A 164 1.38 7.59 -15.76
C THR A 164 1.52 8.90 -15.03
N VAL A 165 2.30 9.83 -15.58
CA VAL A 165 2.50 11.17 -15.03
C VAL A 165 2.02 12.21 -16.05
N GLN A 166 1.16 13.12 -15.60
CA GLN A 166 0.54 14.15 -16.42
C GLN A 166 0.59 15.52 -15.73
N ASN A 167 0.53 16.60 -16.50
CA ASN A 167 0.24 17.92 -15.93
C ASN A 167 -1.26 18.07 -15.59
N ARG A 168 -1.64 19.23 -15.05
CA ARG A 168 -3.05 19.57 -14.74
C ARG A 168 -3.98 19.40 -15.95
N SER A 169 -3.48 19.73 -17.15
CA SER A 169 -4.19 19.65 -18.44
C SER A 169 -4.21 18.25 -19.06
N ASN A 170 -3.84 17.20 -18.31
CA ASN A 170 -3.78 15.80 -18.76
C ASN A 170 -2.76 15.51 -19.89
N THR A 171 -1.82 16.43 -20.15
CA THR A 171 -0.69 16.18 -21.06
C THR A 171 0.29 15.23 -20.40
N LEU A 172 0.70 14.18 -21.11
CA LEU A 172 1.73 13.25 -20.63
C LEU A 172 3.08 13.97 -20.48
N LEU A 173 3.70 13.81 -19.31
CA LEU A 173 5.04 14.33 -19.04
C LEU A 173 6.14 13.38 -19.52
N ALA A 174 5.84 12.09 -19.54
CA ALA A 174 6.62 11.04 -20.19
C ALA A 174 5.67 9.93 -20.68
N PRO A 175 6.09 9.05 -21.60
CA PRO A 175 5.29 7.89 -21.97
C PRO A 175 5.01 7.01 -20.73
N PRO A 176 3.82 6.37 -20.63
CA PRO A 176 3.50 5.54 -19.48
C PRO A 176 4.52 4.41 -19.26
N LEU A 177 4.99 4.25 -18.04
CA LEU A 177 5.85 3.13 -17.65
C LEU A 177 4.97 1.90 -17.42
N ILE A 178 5.16 0.85 -18.21
CA ILE A 178 4.46 -0.43 -18.07
C ILE A 178 5.48 -1.52 -17.74
N ARG A 179 5.30 -2.21 -16.61
CA ARG A 179 6.19 -3.27 -16.13
C ARG A 179 5.40 -4.43 -15.50
N PRO A 180 5.85 -5.68 -15.65
CA PRO A 180 5.32 -6.79 -14.86
C PRO A 180 5.47 -6.50 -13.37
N MET A 181 4.42 -6.71 -12.58
CA MET A 181 4.44 -6.51 -11.13
C MET A 181 5.56 -7.30 -10.43
N PRO A 182 5.89 -8.55 -10.81
CA PRO A 182 7.00 -9.28 -10.19
C PRO A 182 8.36 -8.60 -10.33
N GLU A 183 8.59 -7.86 -11.41
CA GLU A 183 9.85 -7.09 -11.59
C GLU A 183 9.96 -5.88 -10.65
N LEU A 184 8.82 -5.41 -10.12
CA LEU A 184 8.75 -4.27 -9.22
C LEU A 184 8.64 -4.69 -7.75
N ALA A 185 8.07 -5.86 -7.47
CA ALA A 185 7.77 -6.31 -6.12
C ALA A 185 9.01 -6.26 -5.21
N SER A 186 10.12 -6.85 -5.65
CA SER A 186 11.36 -6.91 -4.87
C SER A 186 12.28 -5.71 -5.10
N SER A 187 11.88 -4.69 -5.85
CA SER A 187 12.72 -3.57 -6.28
C SER A 187 12.22 -2.23 -5.73
N ARG A 188 13.15 -1.30 -5.48
CA ARG A 188 12.78 0.10 -5.20
C ARG A 188 12.37 0.77 -6.53
N LEU A 189 11.13 1.25 -6.64
CA LEU A 189 10.69 2.10 -7.75
C LEU A 189 10.51 3.54 -7.27
N THR A 190 11.27 4.48 -7.82
CA THR A 190 11.16 5.91 -7.49
C THR A 190 10.67 6.73 -8.68
N LEU A 191 9.97 7.81 -8.36
CA LEU A 191 9.64 8.90 -9.27
C LEU A 191 10.23 10.19 -8.71
N SER A 192 11.03 10.86 -9.52
CA SER A 192 11.60 12.17 -9.21
C SER A 192 11.57 13.03 -10.47
N PHE A 193 11.97 14.29 -10.36
CA PHE A 193 12.05 15.19 -11.50
C PHE A 193 13.46 15.74 -11.64
N VAL A 194 13.97 15.74 -12.88
CA VAL A 194 15.31 16.21 -13.21
C VAL A 194 15.22 17.46 -14.08
N GLN A 195 16.13 18.41 -13.86
CA GLN A 195 16.20 19.63 -14.64
C GLN A 195 16.58 19.35 -16.09
N THR A 196 15.96 20.10 -17.00
CA THR A 196 16.14 19.94 -18.45
C THR A 196 16.74 21.16 -19.12
N ASN A 197 16.50 22.36 -18.59
CA ASN A 197 17.10 23.58 -19.10
C ASN A 197 18.38 23.92 -18.33
N ALA A 198 19.44 24.33 -19.04
CA ALA A 198 20.67 24.80 -18.42
C ALA A 198 20.53 26.18 -17.75
N SER A 199 19.44 26.90 -18.02
CA SER A 199 19.30 28.32 -17.71
C SER A 199 18.03 28.63 -16.91
N ASN A 200 18.19 28.71 -15.60
CA ASN A 200 17.62 29.80 -14.81
C ASN A 200 18.81 30.74 -14.59
N THR A 201 18.73 32.03 -14.90
CA THR A 201 19.86 32.98 -14.84
C THR A 201 20.43 33.22 -13.42
N ALA A 202 19.88 32.53 -12.41
CA ALA A 202 20.32 32.50 -11.03
C ALA A 202 21.44 31.47 -10.77
N ALA A 203 22.24 31.64 -9.70
CA ALA A 203 23.24 30.63 -9.34
C ALA A 203 22.57 29.34 -8.79
N GLY A 204 23.08 28.19 -9.23
CA GLY A 204 22.63 26.86 -8.81
C GLY A 204 21.68 26.16 -9.79
N ASN A 205 21.54 24.84 -9.64
CA ASN A 205 20.62 23.99 -10.41
C ASN A 205 19.92 22.99 -9.46
N VAL A 206 18.91 22.25 -9.95
CA VAL A 206 18.16 21.29 -9.12
C VAL A 206 19.09 20.26 -8.49
N SER A 207 20.12 19.78 -9.20
CA SER A 207 21.10 18.83 -8.62
C SER A 207 21.94 19.44 -7.50
N ALA A 208 22.38 20.69 -7.64
CA ALA A 208 23.17 21.41 -6.64
C ALA A 208 22.33 21.70 -5.39
N TRP A 209 21.07 22.11 -5.60
CA TRP A 209 20.09 22.23 -4.52
C TRP A 209 19.85 20.90 -3.83
N GLN A 210 19.72 19.82 -4.61
CA GLN A 210 19.58 18.50 -4.06
C GLN A 210 20.80 18.13 -3.21
N SER A 211 22.03 18.45 -3.63
CA SER A 211 23.26 18.17 -2.88
C SER A 211 23.50 19.06 -1.66
N GLY A 212 22.65 20.03 -1.37
CA GLY A 212 22.74 20.91 -0.19
C GLY A 212 23.31 22.31 -0.46
N THR A 213 23.52 22.67 -1.73
CA THR A 213 23.90 24.04 -2.13
C THR A 213 22.64 24.90 -2.30
N ALA A 214 22.70 26.21 -2.09
CA ALA A 214 21.56 27.08 -2.37
C ALA A 214 21.27 27.13 -3.89
N MET A 215 19.99 27.24 -4.25
CA MET A 215 19.55 27.66 -5.57
C MET A 215 18.79 28.98 -5.35
N GLU A 216 19.28 30.06 -5.96
CA GLU A 216 18.86 31.42 -5.61
C GLU A 216 17.40 31.72 -5.96
N VAL A 217 16.81 31.07 -7.00
CA VAL A 217 15.41 31.32 -7.39
C VAL A 217 14.72 30.07 -8.00
N PRO A 218 14.43 28.99 -7.24
CA PRO A 218 13.86 27.73 -7.76
C PRO A 218 12.64 27.89 -8.67
N CYS A 219 11.80 28.86 -8.34
CA CYS A 219 10.43 28.99 -8.83
C CYS A 219 10.20 30.25 -9.68
N ALA A 220 11.27 30.93 -10.11
CA ALA A 220 11.15 32.19 -10.82
C ALA A 220 10.33 32.07 -12.11
N SER A 221 9.53 33.08 -12.41
CA SER A 221 8.93 33.25 -13.73
C SER A 221 8.87 34.74 -14.05
N GLY A 222 9.84 35.24 -14.82
CA GLY A 222 9.88 36.65 -15.18
C GLY A 222 10.97 37.00 -16.19
N PRO A 223 11.10 38.29 -16.55
CA PRO A 223 12.08 38.77 -17.52
C PRO A 223 13.53 38.63 -17.03
N THR A 224 13.75 38.69 -15.71
CA THR A 224 15.09 38.59 -15.09
C THR A 224 15.54 37.14 -14.87
N TYR A 225 14.60 36.24 -14.56
CA TYR A 225 14.87 34.84 -14.22
C TYR A 225 13.91 33.90 -14.96
N GLY A 226 14.48 32.99 -15.74
CA GLY A 226 13.75 31.94 -16.44
C GLY A 226 13.23 30.86 -15.49
N GLN A 227 12.12 30.22 -15.86
CA GLN A 227 11.57 29.11 -15.08
C GLN A 227 12.49 27.90 -15.10
N THR A 228 12.74 27.30 -13.94
CA THR A 228 13.39 25.99 -13.83
C THR A 228 12.45 24.92 -14.39
N LEU A 229 12.83 24.28 -15.50
CA LEU A 229 12.04 23.26 -16.17
C LEU A 229 12.55 21.86 -15.88
N VAL A 230 11.64 20.99 -15.44
CA VAL A 230 11.96 19.62 -15.06
C VAL A 230 11.09 18.59 -15.78
N GLN A 231 11.59 17.37 -15.89
CA GLN A 231 10.88 16.21 -16.44
C GLN A 231 10.90 15.04 -15.45
N PRO A 232 9.84 14.20 -15.43
CA PRO A 232 9.81 13.04 -14.55
C PRO A 232 10.84 11.98 -15.00
N VAL A 233 11.46 11.35 -14.02
CA VAL A 233 12.36 10.21 -14.18
C VAL A 233 11.93 9.10 -13.24
N PHE A 234 11.73 7.91 -13.81
CA PHE A 234 11.51 6.67 -13.06
C PHE A 234 12.83 5.93 -12.88
N LYS A 235 13.17 5.57 -11.65
CA LYS A 235 14.32 4.71 -11.37
C LYS A 235 13.90 3.42 -10.70
N ARG A 236 14.52 2.31 -11.11
CA ARG A 236 14.44 1.02 -10.42
C ARG A 236 15.80 0.70 -9.82
N ASP A 237 15.87 0.65 -8.49
CA ASP A 237 17.11 0.44 -7.74
C ASP A 237 18.27 1.33 -8.27
N GLY A 238 18.01 2.64 -8.43
CA GLY A 238 19.00 3.60 -8.94
C GLY A 238 19.09 3.74 -10.46
N VAL A 239 18.62 2.74 -11.22
CA VAL A 239 18.74 2.70 -12.69
C VAL A 239 17.56 3.41 -13.35
N ASP A 240 17.81 4.38 -14.23
CA ASP A 240 16.77 5.06 -15.01
C ASP A 240 16.08 4.06 -15.97
N ILE A 241 14.78 3.89 -15.77
CA ILE A 241 13.91 3.04 -16.60
C ILE A 241 12.80 3.83 -17.27
N THR A 242 12.94 5.16 -17.32
CA THR A 242 11.96 6.06 -17.94
C THR A 242 11.82 5.72 -19.41
N PRO A 243 10.59 5.45 -19.91
CA PRO A 243 10.39 5.11 -21.31
C PRO A 243 11.00 6.14 -22.28
N ALA A 244 11.54 5.64 -23.39
CA ALA A 244 11.98 6.47 -24.50
C ALA A 244 10.76 7.06 -25.23
N GLY A 245 10.89 8.28 -25.76
CA GLY A 245 9.83 8.98 -26.48
C GLY A 245 9.72 10.45 -26.09
N ASN A 246 8.65 11.10 -26.55
CA ASN A 246 8.42 12.52 -26.29
C ASN A 246 8.18 12.77 -24.80
N ARG A 247 8.92 13.74 -24.24
CA ARG A 247 8.80 14.18 -22.86
C ARG A 247 8.45 15.66 -22.81
N THR A 248 7.58 16.02 -21.88
CA THR A 248 7.09 17.39 -21.69
C THR A 248 7.63 17.91 -20.37
N SER A 249 8.31 19.06 -20.40
CA SER A 249 8.79 19.70 -19.18
C SER A 249 7.68 20.49 -18.48
N VAL A 250 7.75 20.55 -17.15
CA VAL A 250 6.92 21.40 -16.30
C VAL A 250 7.81 22.28 -15.42
N GLY A 251 7.25 23.34 -14.85
CA GLY A 251 7.97 24.15 -13.87
C GLY A 251 8.28 23.36 -12.59
N PHE A 252 9.47 23.52 -12.03
CA PHE A 252 9.94 22.83 -10.82
C PHE A 252 9.00 23.00 -9.61
N CYS A 253 8.35 24.15 -9.50
CA CYS A 253 7.46 24.46 -8.38
C CYS A 253 5.96 24.24 -8.69
N THR A 254 5.66 23.57 -9.80
CA THR A 254 4.29 23.12 -10.07
C THR A 254 3.88 22.09 -9.03
N ASN A 255 2.66 22.23 -8.50
CA ASN A 255 2.09 21.38 -7.46
C ASN A 255 0.73 20.79 -7.86
N ASP A 256 0.41 20.81 -9.15
CA ASP A 256 -0.88 20.38 -9.71
C ASP A 256 -0.74 19.28 -10.77
N ASN A 257 0.43 18.62 -10.81
CA ASN A 257 0.65 17.44 -11.63
C ASN A 257 -0.17 16.26 -11.09
N LYS A 258 -0.41 15.28 -11.97
CA LYS A 258 -1.19 14.08 -11.71
C LYS A 258 -0.31 12.84 -11.86
N LEU A 259 -0.43 11.92 -10.91
CA LEU A 259 0.19 10.60 -10.96
C LEU A 259 -0.91 9.55 -10.91
N THR A 260 -0.94 8.65 -11.89
CA THR A 260 -1.83 7.49 -11.89
C THR A 260 -1.01 6.22 -11.74
N LEU A 261 -1.35 5.43 -10.73
CA LEU A 261 -0.86 4.05 -10.55
C LEU A 261 -2.01 3.11 -10.90
N ARG A 262 -1.77 2.16 -11.81
CA ARG A 262 -2.77 1.17 -12.22
C ARG A 262 -2.17 -0.22 -12.20
N LEU A 263 -2.83 -1.14 -11.53
CA LEU A 263 -2.52 -2.57 -11.57
C LEU A 263 -3.58 -3.27 -12.41
N SER A 264 -3.17 -4.12 -13.33
CA SER A 264 -4.07 -4.88 -14.20
C SER A 264 -3.64 -6.33 -14.37
N LEU A 265 -4.60 -7.20 -14.68
CA LEU A 265 -4.39 -8.59 -15.07
C LEU A 265 -5.27 -8.84 -16.30
N ASN A 266 -4.68 -9.34 -17.39
CA ASN A 266 -5.39 -9.54 -18.65
C ASN A 266 -6.18 -8.29 -19.11
N ASN A 267 -5.57 -7.11 -19.04
CA ASN A 267 -6.18 -5.79 -19.30
C ASN A 267 -7.34 -5.40 -18.36
N SER A 268 -7.75 -6.27 -17.44
CA SER A 268 -8.73 -5.96 -16.41
C SER A 268 -8.08 -5.20 -15.27
N GLU A 269 -8.67 -4.07 -14.89
CA GLU A 269 -8.18 -3.27 -13.77
C GLU A 269 -8.40 -4.00 -12.44
N ILE A 270 -7.31 -4.21 -11.69
CA ILE A 270 -7.30 -4.83 -10.38
C ILE A 270 -7.35 -3.76 -9.30
N ASN A 271 -6.57 -2.71 -9.48
CA ASN A 271 -6.53 -1.56 -8.60
C ASN A 271 -6.08 -0.33 -9.39
N LYS A 272 -6.55 0.86 -9.01
CA LYS A 272 -6.14 2.12 -9.61
C LYS A 272 -6.25 3.24 -8.60
N VAL A 273 -5.22 4.07 -8.58
CA VAL A 273 -5.15 5.29 -7.79
C VAL A 273 -4.75 6.43 -8.70
N GLN A 274 -5.34 7.58 -8.45
CA GLN A 274 -4.97 8.83 -9.09
C GLN A 274 -4.69 9.87 -8.01
N TYR A 275 -3.45 10.31 -7.93
CA TYR A 275 -3.05 11.46 -7.15
C TYR A 275 -3.22 12.72 -8.00
N ALA A 276 -3.87 13.72 -7.44
CA ALA A 276 -3.85 15.08 -7.94
C ALA A 276 -3.02 15.92 -6.98
N GLY A 277 -2.15 16.77 -7.52
CA GLY A 277 -1.37 17.69 -6.71
C GLY A 277 0.06 17.25 -6.44
N ILE A 278 0.64 16.42 -7.31
CA ILE A 278 2.03 16.00 -7.16
C ILE A 278 2.97 17.16 -7.51
N GLY A 279 3.76 17.57 -6.52
CA GLY A 279 4.83 18.55 -6.68
C GLY A 279 5.95 18.04 -7.58
N ALA A 280 6.33 18.81 -8.60
CA ALA A 280 7.49 18.50 -9.43
C ALA A 280 8.82 18.61 -8.67
N HIS A 281 8.79 19.15 -7.45
CA HIS A 281 9.93 19.21 -6.54
C HIS A 281 10.03 17.98 -5.63
N ASN A 282 8.98 17.17 -5.50
CA ASN A 282 8.96 16.04 -4.57
C ASN A 282 9.68 14.80 -5.08
N TYR A 283 10.15 14.00 -4.13
CA TYR A 283 10.70 12.67 -4.33
C TYR A 283 9.70 11.62 -3.88
N HIS A 284 9.39 10.64 -4.73
CA HIS A 284 8.39 9.61 -4.46
C HIS A 284 9.01 8.22 -4.54
N ALA A 285 8.77 7.37 -3.55
CA ALA A 285 8.90 5.93 -3.67
C ALA A 285 7.49 5.35 -3.90
N LEU A 286 7.31 4.71 -5.06
CA LEU A 286 6.03 4.17 -5.50
C LEU A 286 5.89 2.73 -5.00
N GLN A 287 4.74 2.42 -4.41
CA GLN A 287 4.49 1.12 -3.79
C GLN A 287 3.41 0.36 -4.58
N ILE A 288 3.76 -0.85 -5.00
CA ILE A 288 2.85 -1.81 -5.64
C ILE A 288 3.00 -3.10 -4.88
N PHE A 289 2.08 -3.32 -3.95
CA PHE A 289 2.15 -4.42 -3.00
C PHE A 289 1.70 -5.72 -3.66
N ALA A 290 2.62 -6.68 -3.68
CA ALA A 290 2.50 -8.02 -4.21
C ALA A 290 2.61 -9.08 -3.08
N PHE A 291 2.35 -8.69 -1.83
CA PHE A 291 2.52 -9.53 -0.63
C PHE A 291 3.98 -9.94 -0.39
N GLN A 292 4.93 -9.12 -0.82
CA GLN A 292 6.35 -9.44 -0.80
C GLN A 292 7.07 -9.03 0.49
N THR A 293 6.46 -8.17 1.31
CA THR A 293 7.13 -7.66 2.50
C THR A 293 7.36 -8.80 3.48
N SER A 294 8.58 -8.87 3.97
CA SER A 294 9.08 -9.85 4.95
C SER A 294 10.20 -9.18 5.73
N ASP A 295 10.49 -9.72 6.91
CA ASP A 295 11.62 -9.26 7.73
C ASP A 295 12.93 -9.32 6.95
N ASP A 296 13.18 -10.43 6.22
CA ASP A 296 14.36 -10.59 5.36
C ASP A 296 14.47 -9.50 4.29
N LEU A 297 13.35 -9.13 3.65
CA LEU A 297 13.36 -8.06 2.64
C LEU A 297 13.63 -6.70 3.30
N ILE A 298 13.00 -6.41 4.44
CA ILE A 298 13.20 -5.16 5.17
C ILE A 298 14.64 -5.05 5.65
N GLU A 299 15.22 -6.14 6.17
CA GLU A 299 16.61 -6.20 6.62
C GLU A 299 17.58 -5.96 5.45
N GLN A 300 17.40 -6.67 4.33
CA GLN A 300 18.21 -6.48 3.12
C GLN A 300 18.16 -5.03 2.60
N ARG A 301 16.99 -4.40 2.65
CA ARG A 301 16.80 -3.00 2.22
C ARG A 301 17.41 -2.02 3.21
N SER A 302 17.27 -2.28 4.51
CA SER A 302 17.86 -1.47 5.57
C SER A 302 19.39 -1.51 5.52
N ALA A 303 19.98 -2.67 5.25
CA ALA A 303 21.42 -2.81 5.04
C ALA A 303 21.91 -1.96 3.86
N LYS A 304 21.19 -1.96 2.73
CA LYS A 304 21.52 -1.10 1.58
C LYS A 304 21.48 0.38 1.91
N LEU A 305 20.48 0.83 2.69
CA LEU A 305 20.40 2.21 3.15
C LEU A 305 21.57 2.56 4.07
N LEU A 306 21.90 1.68 5.01
CA LEU A 306 23.02 1.88 5.94
C LEU A 306 24.34 2.00 5.17
N ASP A 307 24.63 1.06 4.27
CA ASP A 307 25.80 1.09 3.39
C ASP A 307 25.87 2.39 2.58
N ALA A 308 24.73 2.86 2.04
CA ALA A 308 24.66 4.09 1.26
C ALA A 308 24.96 5.34 2.10
N VAL A 309 24.50 5.39 3.35
CA VAL A 309 24.74 6.49 4.27
C VAL A 309 26.19 6.47 4.79
N GLU A 310 26.73 5.31 5.13
CA GLU A 310 28.10 5.16 5.63
C GLU A 310 29.15 5.46 4.55
N SER A 311 28.90 5.03 3.31
CA SER A 311 29.82 5.24 2.20
C SER A 311 29.81 6.67 1.64
N ASN A 312 28.89 7.53 2.05
CA ASN A 312 28.75 8.89 1.51
C ASN A 312 28.59 9.93 2.62
N ALA A 313 29.67 10.67 2.89
CA ALA A 313 29.67 11.77 3.86
C ALA A 313 28.58 12.84 3.60
N ASN A 314 28.18 13.03 2.34
CA ASN A 314 27.01 13.80 1.96
C ASN A 314 25.90 12.87 1.44
N PRO A 315 24.85 12.56 2.24
CA PRO A 315 23.79 11.65 1.82
C PRO A 315 23.02 12.14 0.59
N ASN A 316 23.10 13.45 0.30
CA ASN A 316 22.44 14.04 -0.85
C ASN A 316 23.14 13.80 -2.19
N ALA A 317 24.41 13.41 -2.17
CA ALA A 317 25.14 13.08 -3.39
C ALA A 317 24.54 11.84 -4.09
N ARG A 318 23.86 10.97 -3.32
CA ARG A 318 23.19 9.76 -3.80
C ARG A 318 21.75 9.67 -3.29
N ILE A 319 20.97 10.71 -3.58
CA ILE A 319 19.60 10.86 -3.05
C ILE A 319 18.67 9.67 -3.31
N ASP A 320 18.82 8.94 -4.43
CA ASP A 320 18.01 7.75 -4.70
C ASP A 320 18.38 6.59 -3.76
N ASP A 321 19.67 6.43 -3.46
CA ASP A 321 20.17 5.36 -2.59
C ASP A 321 19.96 5.66 -1.10
N THR A 322 19.84 6.93 -0.74
CA THR A 322 19.57 7.37 0.64
C THR A 322 18.08 7.64 0.83
N LEU A 323 17.59 8.81 0.41
CA LEU A 323 16.19 9.22 0.58
C LEU A 323 15.22 8.27 -0.15
N GLY A 324 15.56 7.82 -1.36
CA GLY A 324 14.72 6.88 -2.10
C GLY A 324 14.57 5.54 -1.36
N GLU A 325 15.66 4.97 -0.84
CA GLU A 325 15.62 3.73 -0.06
C GLU A 325 14.90 3.92 1.28
N PHE A 326 15.14 5.03 1.98
CA PHE A 326 14.44 5.38 3.21
C PHE A 326 12.92 5.45 3.02
N LEU A 327 12.46 6.16 1.99
CA LEU A 327 11.04 6.22 1.63
C LEU A 327 10.51 4.83 1.25
N HIS A 328 11.27 4.05 0.48
CA HIS A 328 10.86 2.71 0.07
C HIS A 328 10.66 1.78 1.27
N ILE A 329 11.59 1.77 2.24
CA ILE A 329 11.50 1.00 3.50
C ILE A 329 10.27 1.43 4.30
N ALA A 330 10.06 2.74 4.47
CA ALA A 330 8.87 3.25 5.17
C ALA A 330 7.57 2.78 4.49
N GLY A 331 7.52 2.78 3.16
CA GLY A 331 6.39 2.28 2.40
C GLY A 331 6.19 0.77 2.53
N LEU A 332 7.27 -0.03 2.51
CA LEU A 332 7.20 -1.48 2.72
C LEU A 332 6.64 -1.82 4.10
N LYS A 333 7.18 -1.19 5.15
CA LYS A 333 6.72 -1.35 6.54
C LYS A 333 5.27 -0.93 6.71
N TYR A 334 4.87 0.20 6.15
CA TYR A 334 3.47 0.63 6.19
C TYR A 334 2.54 -0.43 5.57
N MET A 335 2.86 -0.95 4.38
CA MET A 335 2.04 -1.99 3.71
C MET A 335 1.96 -3.28 4.53
N ASP A 336 3.04 -3.65 5.21
CA ASP A 336 3.10 -4.81 6.09
C ASP A 336 2.25 -4.60 7.35
N TYR A 337 2.42 -3.48 8.05
CA TYR A 337 1.69 -3.15 9.28
C TYR A 337 0.17 -3.13 9.05
N ILE A 338 -0.31 -2.51 7.97
CA ILE A 338 -1.75 -2.52 7.66
C ILE A 338 -2.25 -3.92 7.29
N THR A 339 -1.42 -4.73 6.63
CA THR A 339 -1.75 -6.12 6.27
C THR A 339 -1.85 -6.99 7.51
N GLU A 340 -0.90 -6.89 8.44
CA GLU A 340 -0.90 -7.65 9.69
C GLU A 340 -2.00 -7.19 10.64
N ALA A 341 -2.28 -5.90 10.74
CA ALA A 341 -3.41 -5.39 11.50
C ALA A 341 -4.75 -5.88 10.93
N GLY A 342 -4.92 -5.86 9.61
CA GLY A 342 -6.09 -6.44 8.96
C GLY A 342 -6.24 -7.94 9.22
N LYS A 343 -5.12 -8.70 9.24
CA LYS A 343 -5.10 -10.11 9.63
C LYS A 343 -5.50 -10.32 11.08
N ALA A 344 -4.97 -9.52 12.01
CA ALA A 344 -5.27 -9.59 13.44
C ALA A 344 -6.75 -9.29 13.71
N ILE A 345 -7.29 -8.22 13.10
CA ILE A 345 -8.72 -7.88 13.19
C ILE A 345 -9.57 -9.00 12.59
N GLY A 346 -9.19 -9.50 11.41
CA GLY A 346 -9.88 -10.63 10.78
C GLY A 346 -9.95 -11.85 11.69
N ARG A 347 -8.85 -12.19 12.40
CA ARG A 347 -8.82 -13.33 13.35
C ARG A 347 -9.89 -13.17 14.42
N LEU A 348 -9.93 -12.00 15.04
CA LEU A 348 -10.84 -11.69 16.13
C LEU A 348 -12.30 -11.59 15.68
N TYR A 349 -12.57 -11.21 14.44
CA TYR A 349 -13.93 -11.18 13.88
C TYR A 349 -14.37 -12.49 13.19
N GLY A 350 -13.56 -13.55 13.22
CA GLY A 350 -13.88 -14.82 12.54
C GLY A 350 -13.84 -14.70 11.01
N GLU A 351 -12.95 -13.88 10.48
CA GLU A 351 -12.73 -13.64 9.06
C GLU A 351 -11.32 -14.06 8.60
N THR A 352 -11.07 -14.05 7.29
CA THR A 352 -9.77 -14.41 6.71
C THR A 352 -8.70 -13.34 6.90
N GLY A 353 -9.10 -12.07 7.12
CA GLY A 353 -8.19 -10.94 7.28
C GLY A 353 -7.27 -10.73 6.08
N ASP A 354 -7.63 -11.26 4.91
CA ASP A 354 -6.76 -11.19 3.74
C ASP A 354 -6.63 -9.75 3.24
N SER A 355 -5.41 -9.35 2.99
CA SER A 355 -5.10 -8.12 2.26
C SER A 355 -5.26 -8.32 0.74
N GLY A 356 -5.36 -7.22 0.01
CA GLY A 356 -5.29 -7.17 -1.46
C GLY A 356 -4.00 -6.54 -1.97
N ASN A 357 -3.89 -6.41 -3.29
CA ASN A 357 -2.76 -5.70 -3.90
C ASN A 357 -2.92 -4.20 -3.65
N HIS A 358 -2.29 -3.69 -2.58
CA HIS A 358 -2.25 -2.27 -2.28
C HIS A 358 -1.44 -1.51 -3.32
N ILE A 359 -1.84 -0.28 -3.61
CA ILE A 359 -1.03 0.67 -4.39
C ILE A 359 -1.03 2.01 -3.68
N GLY A 360 0.14 2.61 -3.61
CA GLY A 360 0.38 3.76 -2.76
C GLY A 360 1.69 4.44 -3.07
N LEU A 361 2.04 5.44 -2.27
CA LEU A 361 3.36 6.03 -2.29
C LEU A 361 3.79 6.49 -0.90
N THR A 362 5.09 6.64 -0.75
CA THR A 362 5.71 7.45 0.27
C THR A 362 6.50 8.55 -0.41
N SER A 363 6.47 9.76 0.10
CA SER A 363 7.16 10.88 -0.53
C SER A 363 7.66 11.91 0.44
N THR A 364 8.54 12.77 -0.04
CA THR A 364 8.71 14.09 0.57
C THR A 364 7.44 14.92 0.38
N ALA A 365 7.19 15.84 1.30
CA ALA A 365 6.13 16.84 1.21
C ALA A 365 6.74 18.26 1.19
N MET A 366 7.72 18.48 0.31
CA MET A 366 8.54 19.70 0.32
C MET A 366 7.71 20.98 0.24
N LYS A 367 8.09 21.97 1.05
CA LYS A 367 7.37 23.24 1.20
C LYS A 367 7.98 24.31 0.30
N VAL A 368 7.14 24.90 -0.55
CA VAL A 368 7.44 26.16 -1.25
C VAL A 368 7.08 27.32 -0.32
N ALA A 369 8.06 28.16 0.01
CA ALA A 369 7.86 29.39 0.78
C ALA A 369 7.58 30.54 -0.17
N TYR A 370 6.66 31.43 0.22
CA TYR A 370 6.25 32.59 -0.57
C TYR A 370 6.59 33.88 0.18
N VAL A 371 6.98 34.90 -0.57
CA VAL A 371 7.17 36.29 -0.10
C VAL A 371 6.41 37.19 -1.07
N PHE A 372 5.43 37.95 -0.59
CA PHE A 372 4.51 38.75 -1.44
C PHE A 372 3.86 37.93 -2.59
N ASP A 373 3.34 36.74 -2.27
CA ASP A 373 2.76 35.78 -3.23
C ASP A 373 3.70 35.27 -4.33
N LEU A 374 4.99 35.61 -4.25
CA LEU A 374 6.02 35.09 -5.15
C LEU A 374 6.73 33.91 -4.48
N PRO A 375 6.83 32.76 -5.16
CA PRO A 375 7.54 31.61 -4.60
C PRO A 375 9.04 31.92 -4.50
N PHE A 376 9.55 31.92 -3.28
CA PHE A 376 10.89 32.38 -2.92
C PHE A 376 11.87 31.23 -2.69
N ALA A 377 11.44 30.17 -1.97
CA ALA A 377 12.34 29.06 -1.61
C ALA A 377 11.61 27.72 -1.60
N VAL A 378 12.35 26.64 -1.86
CA VAL A 378 11.86 25.26 -1.67
C VAL A 378 12.67 24.61 -0.55
N SER A 379 11.97 24.11 0.46
CA SER A 379 12.57 23.47 1.63
C SER A 379 12.11 22.03 1.81
N ARG A 380 13.02 21.19 2.27
CA ARG A 380 12.75 19.79 2.63
C ARG A 380 12.07 19.73 3.98
N LYS A 381 10.76 19.93 3.99
CA LYS A 381 9.96 19.85 5.20
C LYS A 381 8.82 18.87 4.99
N GLY A 382 8.83 17.76 5.72
CA GLY A 382 7.72 16.82 5.74
C GLY A 382 7.93 15.56 4.91
N LEU A 383 7.36 14.48 5.43
CA LEU A 383 7.27 13.16 4.83
C LEU A 383 5.79 12.80 4.77
N LEU A 384 5.41 12.04 3.77
CA LEU A 384 4.03 11.63 3.53
C LEU A 384 4.02 10.14 3.19
N VAL A 385 3.09 9.40 3.79
CA VAL A 385 2.65 8.10 3.29
C VAL A 385 1.21 8.29 2.85
N ASP A 386 0.87 7.80 1.66
CA ASP A 386 -0.48 7.91 1.12
C ASP A 386 -0.81 6.68 0.27
N VAL A 387 -1.69 5.83 0.80
CA VAL A 387 -2.08 4.54 0.21
C VAL A 387 -3.60 4.50 0.01
N PRO A 388 -4.17 5.36 -0.85
CA PRO A 388 -5.60 5.38 -1.12
C PRO A 388 -6.04 4.14 -1.92
N GLY A 389 -5.07 3.39 -2.46
CA GLY A 389 -5.26 2.09 -3.09
C GLY A 389 -5.19 0.93 -2.11
N GLY A 390 -5.36 1.16 -0.81
CA GLY A 390 -5.57 0.11 0.19
C GLY A 390 -6.72 -0.81 -0.22
N ARG A 391 -6.56 -2.12 -0.01
CA ARG A 391 -7.52 -3.15 -0.42
C ARG A 391 -7.63 -4.20 0.65
N THR A 392 -8.83 -4.40 1.17
CA THR A 392 -9.16 -5.60 1.94
C THR A 392 -9.80 -6.65 1.04
N ARG A 393 -9.46 -7.91 1.28
CA ARG A 393 -10.12 -9.08 0.72
C ARG A 393 -10.71 -9.98 1.82
N SER A 394 -10.77 -9.48 3.06
CA SER A 394 -11.29 -10.21 4.22
C SER A 394 -12.70 -10.73 3.96
N ARG A 395 -12.95 -11.99 4.35
CA ARG A 395 -14.25 -12.66 4.27
C ARG A 395 -14.48 -13.51 5.50
N ASN A 396 -15.73 -13.62 5.96
CA ASN A 396 -16.09 -14.56 7.01
C ASN A 396 -15.64 -15.99 6.63
N ILE A 397 -15.01 -16.70 7.56
CA ILE A 397 -14.41 -18.01 7.29
C ILE A 397 -15.42 -19.13 7.00
N VAL A 398 -16.71 -18.92 7.30
CA VAL A 398 -17.79 -19.88 7.04
C VAL A 398 -18.66 -19.42 5.89
N SER A 399 -19.28 -18.25 5.98
CA SER A 399 -20.26 -17.78 4.99
C SER A 399 -19.65 -17.05 3.80
N GLY A 400 -18.39 -16.61 3.93
CA GLY A 400 -17.80 -15.72 2.94
C GLY A 400 -18.48 -14.35 2.84
N ALA A 401 -19.28 -13.95 3.83
CA ALA A 401 -19.85 -12.62 3.92
C ALA A 401 -18.80 -11.55 4.26
N ILE A 402 -19.11 -10.30 3.98
CA ILE A 402 -18.29 -9.14 4.36
C ILE A 402 -18.73 -8.66 5.75
N ASN A 403 -17.79 -8.44 6.68
CA ASN A 403 -18.07 -7.78 7.95
C ASN A 403 -17.67 -6.30 7.92
N TYR A 404 -18.66 -5.40 7.98
CA TYR A 404 -18.41 -3.97 7.99
C TYR A 404 -17.65 -3.50 9.24
N ASN A 405 -17.87 -4.11 10.42
CA ASN A 405 -17.20 -3.68 11.65
C ASN A 405 -15.70 -3.99 11.60
N GLY A 406 -15.34 -5.19 11.12
CA GLY A 406 -13.94 -5.55 10.87
C GLY A 406 -13.29 -4.66 9.81
N TYR A 407 -14.00 -4.38 8.72
CA TYR A 407 -13.54 -3.44 7.69
C TYR A 407 -13.30 -2.02 8.23
N LEU A 408 -14.26 -1.48 8.99
CA LEU A 408 -14.17 -0.14 9.57
C LEU A 408 -12.96 -0.03 10.51
N LEU A 409 -12.79 -1.01 11.40
CA LEU A 409 -11.69 -1.02 12.35
C LEU A 409 -10.32 -1.14 11.66
N THR A 410 -10.25 -1.91 10.56
CA THR A 410 -9.04 -1.96 9.72
C THR A 410 -8.71 -0.56 9.20
N GLY A 411 -9.69 0.22 8.73
CA GLY A 411 -9.44 1.61 8.32
C GLY A 411 -8.94 2.53 9.45
N TYR A 412 -9.36 2.28 10.70
CA TYR A 412 -8.80 2.97 11.86
C TYR A 412 -7.33 2.57 12.12
N ALA A 413 -6.99 1.29 11.97
CA ALA A 413 -5.60 0.83 12.06
C ALA A 413 -4.73 1.45 10.94
N ASP A 414 -5.20 1.38 9.69
CA ASP A 414 -4.51 1.91 8.51
C ASP A 414 -4.16 3.39 8.70
N SER A 415 -5.11 4.18 9.21
CA SER A 415 -4.87 5.60 9.49
C SER A 415 -3.98 5.82 10.71
N ALA A 416 -4.07 5.03 11.77
CA ALA A 416 -3.12 5.15 12.89
C ALA A 416 -1.67 4.96 12.41
N TYR A 417 -1.44 3.97 11.53
CA TYR A 417 -0.13 3.68 10.96
C TYR A 417 0.43 4.78 10.05
N GLU A 418 -0.40 5.62 9.44
CA GLU A 418 0.07 6.76 8.65
C GLU A 418 0.91 7.75 9.48
N SER A 419 0.60 7.87 10.77
CA SER A 419 1.39 8.68 11.71
C SER A 419 2.51 7.88 12.36
N TYR A 420 2.24 6.63 12.75
CA TYR A 420 3.21 5.79 13.45
C TYR A 420 4.46 5.52 12.63
N ILE A 421 4.33 5.29 11.32
CA ILE A 421 5.49 4.98 10.47
C ILE A 421 6.56 6.08 10.51
N TRP A 422 6.17 7.34 10.62
CA TRP A 422 7.12 8.45 10.70
C TRP A 422 7.69 8.66 12.10
N GLN A 423 6.93 8.30 13.15
CA GLN A 423 7.44 8.27 14.51
C GLN A 423 8.49 7.17 14.68
N GLU A 424 8.28 6.03 14.04
CA GLU A 424 9.20 4.92 14.05
C GLU A 424 10.43 5.19 13.15
N GLN A 425 10.22 5.58 11.89
CA GLN A 425 11.30 5.69 10.90
C GLN A 425 12.10 6.99 11.00
N ALA A 426 11.44 8.11 11.31
CA ALA A 426 12.08 9.42 11.33
C ALA A 426 12.20 10.04 12.73
N HIS A 427 11.65 9.39 13.76
CA HIS A 427 11.61 9.92 15.14
C HIS A 427 11.02 11.33 15.23
N VAL A 428 10.07 11.64 14.36
CA VAL A 428 9.35 12.93 14.35
C VAL A 428 7.91 12.72 14.75
N ASP A 429 7.30 13.75 15.35
CA ASP A 429 5.85 13.76 15.49
C ASP A 429 5.20 13.84 14.10
N ALA A 430 4.08 13.16 13.97
CA ALA A 430 3.38 12.99 12.71
C ALA A 430 1.88 12.97 12.98
N VAL A 431 1.09 13.27 11.96
CA VAL A 431 -0.36 13.38 12.05
C VAL A 431 -1.00 12.42 11.05
N SER A 432 -2.07 11.77 11.49
CA SER A 432 -3.02 11.05 10.65
C SER A 432 -4.43 11.43 11.09
N THR A 433 -5.47 10.95 10.38
CA THR A 433 -6.85 11.23 10.79
C THR A 433 -7.15 10.71 12.19
N VAL A 434 -6.77 9.46 12.51
CA VAL A 434 -7.01 8.88 13.85
C VAL A 434 -6.25 9.64 14.93
N ARG A 435 -4.96 9.93 14.70
CA ARG A 435 -4.16 10.67 15.69
C ARG A 435 -4.64 12.12 15.86
N GLY A 436 -5.13 12.75 14.80
CA GLY A 436 -5.76 14.07 14.86
C GLY A 436 -7.04 14.07 15.69
N LEU A 437 -7.90 13.06 15.53
CA LEU A 437 -9.10 12.90 16.35
C LEU A 437 -8.75 12.64 17.83
N GLN A 438 -7.73 11.82 18.08
CA GLN A 438 -7.21 11.58 19.43
C GLN A 438 -6.64 12.84 20.06
N PHE A 439 -5.87 13.64 19.31
CA PHE A 439 -5.37 14.92 19.77
C PHE A 439 -6.52 15.86 20.11
N ALA A 440 -7.52 15.97 19.23
CA ALA A 440 -8.67 16.83 19.46
C ALA A 440 -9.39 16.47 20.76
N ASN A 441 -9.70 15.19 20.98
CA ASN A 441 -10.33 14.73 22.21
C ASN A 441 -9.44 14.93 23.46
N ASP A 442 -8.13 14.65 23.34
CA ASP A 442 -7.14 14.83 24.42
C ASP A 442 -7.03 16.31 24.86
N THR A 443 -7.17 17.25 23.93
CA THR A 443 -7.08 18.69 24.20
C THR A 443 -8.42 19.40 24.36
N GLY A 444 -9.54 18.67 24.32
CA GLY A 444 -10.88 19.25 24.42
C GLY A 444 -11.32 20.09 23.21
N LEU A 445 -10.72 19.86 22.03
CA LEU A 445 -11.20 20.44 20.77
C LEU A 445 -12.49 19.71 20.33
N PRO A 446 -13.55 20.42 19.91
CA PRO A 446 -14.78 19.77 19.53
C PRO A 446 -14.61 18.90 18.27
N VAL A 447 -15.11 17.67 18.35
CA VAL A 447 -15.21 16.73 17.23
C VAL A 447 -16.70 16.53 16.93
N VAL A 448 -17.09 16.80 15.69
CA VAL A 448 -18.47 16.66 15.23
C VAL A 448 -18.61 15.47 14.28
N ILE A 449 -19.80 14.86 14.25
CA ILE A 449 -20.12 13.75 13.35
C ILE A 449 -21.15 14.26 12.34
N LEU A 450 -20.71 14.34 11.09
CA LEU A 450 -21.54 14.76 9.97
C LEU A 450 -22.16 13.51 9.35
N SER A 451 -23.46 13.30 9.56
CA SER A 451 -24.19 12.14 9.05
C SER A 451 -25.12 12.49 7.88
N SER A 452 -25.24 13.78 7.58
CA SER A 452 -26.06 14.32 6.51
C SER A 452 -25.45 15.60 5.93
N SER A 453 -25.88 15.97 4.72
CA SER A 453 -25.53 17.27 4.15
C SER A 453 -26.00 18.45 5.01
N ALA A 454 -27.07 18.27 5.80
CA ALA A 454 -27.57 19.28 6.72
C ALA A 454 -26.62 19.50 7.91
N ASP A 455 -25.94 18.45 8.39
CA ASP A 455 -24.95 18.58 9.47
C ASP A 455 -23.77 19.47 9.07
N VAL A 456 -23.40 19.47 7.78
CA VAL A 456 -22.37 20.38 7.25
C VAL A 456 -22.78 21.83 7.48
N ASP A 457 -24.06 22.16 7.28
CA ASP A 457 -24.56 23.53 7.44
C ASP A 457 -24.74 23.90 8.91
N THR A 458 -25.26 22.98 9.72
CA THR A 458 -25.63 23.27 11.11
C THR A 458 -24.48 23.11 12.10
N GLN A 459 -23.51 22.22 11.83
CA GLN A 459 -22.46 21.86 12.78
C GLN A 459 -21.08 22.45 12.44
N LEU A 460 -20.79 22.75 11.16
CA LEU A 460 -19.49 23.31 10.77
C LEU A 460 -19.46 24.85 10.71
N ASN A 461 -20.61 25.52 10.83
CA ASN A 461 -20.79 26.99 10.80
C ASN A 461 -19.72 27.75 10.00
N ILE A 462 -19.49 27.35 8.74
CA ILE A 462 -18.48 27.96 7.85
C ILE A 462 -19.08 29.22 7.22
N GLY A 463 -19.50 30.16 8.06
CA GLY A 463 -19.99 31.48 7.67
C GLY A 463 -18.85 32.47 7.47
N CYS A 464 -17.85 32.15 6.63
CA CYS A 464 -16.84 33.12 6.23
C CYS A 464 -17.10 33.59 4.79
N PRO A 465 -17.80 34.71 4.57
CA PRO A 465 -18.04 35.28 3.23
C PRO A 465 -16.75 35.75 2.51
N ALA A 466 -15.59 35.73 3.19
CA ALA A 466 -14.30 36.16 2.66
C ALA A 466 -13.30 35.03 2.38
N SER A 467 -13.66 33.75 2.57
CA SER A 467 -12.77 32.67 2.12
C SER A 467 -12.84 32.55 0.60
N PRO A 468 -11.69 32.43 -0.12
CA PRO A 468 -11.69 32.16 -1.55
C PRO A 468 -12.62 30.99 -1.87
N ILE A 469 -13.45 31.15 -2.91
CA ILE A 469 -14.45 30.18 -3.41
C ILE A 469 -13.85 28.77 -3.64
N ASP A 470 -12.53 28.69 -3.75
CA ASP A 470 -11.71 27.52 -4.02
C ASP A 470 -11.51 26.62 -2.77
N LEU A 471 -11.84 27.10 -1.56
CA LEU A 471 -11.75 26.37 -0.28
C LEU A 471 -13.12 25.89 0.23
N ASN A 472 -14.11 25.74 -0.66
CA ASN A 472 -15.44 25.28 -0.28
C ASN A 472 -15.46 23.77 0.02
N TYR A 473 -14.86 23.36 1.14
CA TYR A 473 -14.94 22.00 1.65
C TYR A 473 -16.40 21.58 1.88
N SER A 474 -17.30 22.53 2.15
CA SER A 474 -18.72 22.26 2.41
C SER A 474 -19.43 21.64 1.20
N SER A 475 -19.19 22.10 -0.02
CA SER A 475 -19.85 21.57 -1.22
C SER A 475 -19.36 20.16 -1.57
N LYS A 476 -18.05 19.90 -1.42
CA LYS A 476 -17.48 18.55 -1.55
C LYS A 476 -17.99 17.60 -0.46
N LEU A 477 -17.99 18.03 0.80
CA LEU A 477 -18.50 17.24 1.94
C LEU A 477 -19.97 16.87 1.75
N LYS A 478 -20.82 17.83 1.35
CA LYS A 478 -22.22 17.57 1.03
C LYS A 478 -22.37 16.52 -0.06
N THR A 479 -21.57 16.60 -1.13
CA THR A 479 -21.60 15.60 -2.22
C THR A 479 -21.25 14.19 -1.73
N TYR A 480 -20.33 14.05 -0.77
CA TYR A 480 -19.96 12.75 -0.20
C TYR A 480 -21.03 12.15 0.73
N LEU A 481 -21.91 12.98 1.30
CA LEU A 481 -22.94 12.60 2.27
C LEU A 481 -24.33 12.34 1.62
N VAL A 482 -24.44 12.40 0.29
CA VAL A 482 -25.72 12.35 -0.43
C VAL A 482 -26.20 10.94 -0.87
N PRO A 483 -25.45 9.84 -0.65
CA PRO A 483 -26.10 8.54 -0.47
C PRO A 483 -25.98 8.04 0.97
N GLU A 484 -27.12 7.61 1.52
CA GLU A 484 -27.31 7.08 2.88
C GLU A 484 -26.22 6.07 3.28
N ARG A 485 -25.75 6.19 4.54
CA ARG A 485 -24.75 5.34 5.26
C ARG A 485 -23.31 5.83 5.31
N LYS A 486 -23.04 7.13 5.20
CA LYS A 486 -21.70 7.67 5.47
C LYS A 486 -21.78 8.76 6.54
N SER A 487 -21.23 8.49 7.71
CA SER A 487 -20.95 9.51 8.72
C SER A 487 -19.47 9.85 8.67
N ILE A 488 -19.13 11.15 8.68
CA ILE A 488 -17.77 11.67 8.62
C ILE A 488 -17.47 12.40 9.94
N LYS A 489 -16.37 12.04 10.61
CA LYS A 489 -15.90 12.78 11.80
C LYS A 489 -15.03 13.96 11.36
N VAL A 490 -15.31 15.15 11.89
CA VAL A 490 -14.57 16.38 11.56
C VAL A 490 -14.17 17.10 12.85
N ILE A 491 -12.93 17.61 12.88
CA ILE A 491 -12.43 18.46 13.96
C ILE A 491 -12.81 19.91 13.63
N THR A 492 -13.51 20.59 14.53
CA THR A 492 -13.80 22.02 14.35
C THR A 492 -12.70 22.86 15.00
N ILE A 493 -11.91 23.55 14.18
CA ILE A 493 -10.92 24.52 14.67
C ILE A 493 -11.53 25.90 14.47
N ASN A 494 -11.99 26.52 15.55
CA ASN A 494 -12.34 27.94 15.53
C ASN A 494 -11.04 28.73 15.47
N VAL A 495 -10.69 29.22 14.28
CA VAL A 495 -9.63 30.23 14.14
C VAL A 495 -10.25 31.55 14.58
N LEU A 496 -9.85 32.05 15.75
CA LEU A 496 -10.17 33.41 16.20
C LEU A 496 -9.43 34.45 15.37
#